data_AF-A0A537I3J3-F1
#
_entry.id   AF-A0A537I3J3-F1
#
_cell.length_a   1.000
_cell.length_b   1.000
_cell.length_c   1.000
_cell.angle_alpha   90.00
_cell.angle_beta   90.00
_cell.angle_gamma   90.00
#
_symmetry.space_group_name_H-M   'P 1'
#
loop_
_entity.id
_entity.type
_entity.pdbx_description
1 polymer ?
#
loop_
_entity_poly.entity_id
_entity_poly.type
_entity_poly.pdbx_seq_one_letter_code
_entity_poly.pdbx_strand_id
1 'polypeptide(L)'
;MKNLIAILLASISTPLFSQIKIDTSYIGIYLKTLYDLSPSDNSFGADFYLWSNSTDTVSLFDQLEIVNAKKIDEYSSFNDNEINSFITYKNCKVQLTHNWDLRNYPFDNQRMMINIEAQAGVEFIYITDDKNGFEIDKNLSIPGWNITKSYVQKKFTTYPSDFGYRNTKFKDKRFHHISFVIELARKSWGLYFKLFTGLYIAFLVSFLAFFIRPDYVDPRFGLSVGGLFASVANKYVVDANIPATISFSFVDIVHFLSFIYILVTLIISSISLRLHSQGKIEKRKTLDRRASRIMILSYIIFNGILILLVV
;
A
#
# COMPACT_ATOMS: atom_id res chain seq x y z
N MET A 1 82.23 42.83 21.36
CA MET A 1 81.50 42.48 22.61
C MET A 1 80.02 42.30 22.28
N LYS A 2 79.50 41.10 22.57
CA LYS A 2 78.09 40.74 22.80
C LYS A 2 77.09 40.79 21.62
N ASN A 3 76.89 39.61 21.04
CA ASN A 3 75.63 38.92 20.75
C ASN A 3 74.33 39.74 20.82
N LEU A 4 73.51 39.68 19.77
CA LEU A 4 72.10 39.32 19.92
C LEU A 4 71.54 38.75 18.61
N ILE A 5 71.13 37.48 18.68
CA ILE A 5 70.44 36.72 17.64
C ILE A 5 68.98 37.17 17.63
N ALA A 6 68.46 37.61 16.49
CA ALA A 6 67.03 37.87 16.30
C ALA A 6 66.39 36.64 15.63
N ILE A 7 65.71 35.81 16.43
CA ILE A 7 64.81 34.75 15.94
C ILE A 7 63.42 35.38 15.83
N LEU A 8 62.96 35.62 14.60
CA LEU A 8 61.56 35.97 14.34
C LEU A 8 60.77 34.67 14.21
N LEU A 9 60.05 34.30 15.28
CA LEU A 9 59.10 33.19 15.28
C LEU A 9 57.90 33.54 14.39
N ALA A 10 57.78 32.88 13.24
CA ALA A 10 56.58 32.88 12.44
C ALA A 10 55.47 32.12 13.21
N SER A 11 54.49 32.85 13.72
CA SER A 11 53.25 32.31 14.27
C SER A 11 52.41 31.74 13.12
N ILE A 12 52.63 30.47 12.78
CA ILE A 12 51.72 29.70 11.95
C ILE A 12 50.51 29.38 12.82
N SER A 13 49.47 30.20 12.71
CA SER A 13 48.14 29.85 13.19
C SER A 13 47.60 28.73 12.30
N THR A 14 47.85 27.48 12.68
CA THR A 14 47.09 26.35 12.14
C THR A 14 45.63 26.58 12.51
N PRO A 15 44.68 26.65 11.57
CA PRO A 15 43.29 26.56 11.94
C PRO A 15 43.11 25.21 12.63
N LEU A 16 42.68 25.23 13.89
CA LEU A 16 42.14 24.04 14.54
C LEU A 16 40.98 23.60 13.64
N PHE A 17 41.21 22.60 12.80
CA PHE A 17 40.13 21.78 12.31
C PHE A 17 39.55 21.15 13.57
N SER A 18 38.43 21.70 14.05
CA SER A 18 37.59 21.02 15.01
C SER A 18 37.25 19.66 14.39
N GLN A 19 37.90 18.63 14.89
CA GLN A 19 37.62 17.26 14.53
C GLN A 19 36.21 17.02 15.05
N ILE A 20 35.24 16.96 14.12
CA ILE A 20 33.83 16.67 14.43
C ILE A 20 33.84 15.37 15.22
N LYS A 21 33.58 15.50 16.53
CA LYS A 21 33.44 14.37 17.43
C LYS A 21 32.29 13.53 16.88
N ILE A 22 32.58 12.26 16.56
CA ILE A 22 31.59 11.34 16.03
C ILE A 22 30.69 10.94 17.20
N ASP A 23 29.66 11.73 17.47
CA ASP A 23 28.70 11.46 18.54
C ASP A 23 27.68 10.45 18.03
N THR A 24 27.85 9.19 18.44
CA THR A 24 26.93 8.10 18.13
C THR A 24 25.54 8.41 18.67
N SER A 25 24.57 8.46 17.75
CA SER A 25 23.18 8.75 18.05
C SER A 25 22.29 7.62 17.57
N TYR A 26 21.39 7.17 18.45
CA TYR A 26 20.40 6.14 18.18
C TYR A 26 19.05 6.79 17.96
N ILE A 27 18.29 6.32 16.96
CA ILE A 27 16.91 6.74 16.75
C ILE A 27 16.00 5.53 16.67
N GLY A 28 14.75 5.72 17.08
CA GLY A 28 13.73 4.69 16.96
C GLY A 28 12.32 5.26 17.03
N ILE A 29 11.35 4.38 16.77
CA ILE A 29 9.94 4.71 16.81
C ILE A 29 9.19 3.75 17.73
N TYR A 30 8.32 4.29 18.57
CA TYR A 30 7.22 3.55 19.20
C TYR A 30 5.91 3.92 18.50
N LEU A 31 5.37 3.00 17.69
CA LEU A 31 4.15 3.20 16.92
C LEU A 31 2.92 2.95 17.82
N LYS A 32 2.09 3.98 17.99
CA LYS A 32 0.84 3.87 18.75
C LYS A 32 -0.32 3.40 17.89
N THR A 33 -0.49 4.01 16.72
CA THR A 33 -1.59 3.66 15.82
C THR A 33 -1.32 4.07 14.37
N LEU A 34 -1.96 3.35 13.45
CA LEU A 34 -2.16 3.76 12.07
C LEU A 34 -3.65 4.03 11.87
N TYR A 35 -3.98 5.16 11.24
CA TYR A 35 -5.35 5.63 11.08
C TYR A 35 -5.56 6.23 9.69
N ASP A 36 -6.80 6.51 9.31
CA ASP A 36 -7.16 7.14 8.02
C ASP A 36 -6.46 6.53 6.79
N LEU A 37 -6.44 5.19 6.73
CA LEU A 37 -5.93 4.44 5.57
C LEU A 37 -6.81 4.76 4.35
N SER A 38 -6.35 5.68 3.50
CA SER A 38 -7.12 6.26 2.39
C SER A 38 -6.46 5.99 1.04
N PRO A 39 -6.94 4.97 0.31
CA PRO A 39 -6.56 4.75 -1.08
C PRO A 39 -6.91 5.91 -2.01
N SER A 40 -8.03 6.60 -1.78
CA SER A 40 -8.43 7.76 -2.59
C SER A 40 -7.49 8.94 -2.43
N ASP A 41 -6.97 9.17 -1.22
CA ASP A 41 -6.07 10.31 -0.95
C ASP A 41 -4.58 9.96 -1.11
N ASN A 42 -4.27 8.72 -1.53
CA ASN A 42 -2.92 8.15 -1.56
C ASN A 42 -2.15 8.42 -0.27
N SER A 43 -2.78 8.17 0.88
CA SER A 43 -2.17 8.46 2.18
C SER A 43 -2.69 7.57 3.31
N PHE A 44 -1.95 7.57 4.42
CA PHE A 44 -2.39 7.04 5.70
C PHE A 44 -1.87 7.94 6.84
N GLY A 45 -2.55 7.93 7.97
CA GLY A 45 -2.13 8.57 9.20
C GLY A 45 -1.31 7.64 10.09
N ALA A 46 -0.32 8.20 10.79
CA ALA A 46 0.46 7.52 11.82
C ALA A 46 0.61 8.41 13.05
N ASP A 47 0.44 7.81 14.23
CA ASP A 47 0.74 8.43 15.54
C ASP A 47 1.81 7.60 16.22
N PHE A 48 2.94 8.23 16.53
CA PHE A 48 4.10 7.55 17.08
C PHE A 48 4.97 8.48 17.91
N TYR A 49 5.71 7.89 18.85
CA TYR A 49 6.84 8.58 19.46
C TYR A 49 8.09 8.34 18.61
N LEU A 50 8.71 9.43 18.15
CA LEU A 50 10.07 9.41 17.65
C LEU A 50 10.99 9.67 18.83
N TRP A 51 11.90 8.75 19.12
CA TRP A 51 12.85 8.91 20.21
C TRP A 51 14.29 8.87 19.69
N SER A 52 15.17 9.57 20.39
CA SER A 52 16.59 9.48 20.15
C SER A 52 17.36 9.37 21.45
N ASN A 53 18.46 8.63 21.42
CA ASN A 53 19.42 8.54 22.51
C ASN A 53 20.78 8.99 21.97
N SER A 54 21.25 10.14 22.47
CA SER A 54 22.50 10.77 22.06
C SER A 54 23.44 10.95 23.25
N THR A 55 24.74 10.99 22.96
CA THR A 55 25.76 11.41 23.94
C THR A 55 25.95 12.94 23.98
N ASP A 56 25.32 13.66 23.05
CA ASP A 56 25.30 15.12 22.97
C ASP A 56 23.94 15.69 23.41
N THR A 57 23.98 16.90 23.96
CA THR A 57 22.86 17.74 24.40
C THR A 57 22.00 18.29 23.26
N VAL A 58 22.52 18.32 22.03
CA VAL A 58 21.80 18.87 20.87
C VAL A 58 20.75 17.88 20.39
N SER A 59 19.50 18.35 20.29
CA SER A 59 18.40 17.55 19.75
C SER A 59 18.64 17.22 18.27
N LEU A 60 18.63 15.93 17.94
CA LEU A 60 18.73 15.46 16.56
C LEU A 60 17.49 15.78 15.74
N PHE A 61 16.34 16.04 16.38
CA PHE A 61 15.07 16.19 15.69
C PHE A 61 15.03 17.38 14.71
N ASP A 62 15.82 18.43 14.95
CA ASP A 62 15.93 19.59 14.04
C ASP A 62 16.70 19.25 12.76
N GLN A 63 17.40 18.11 12.75
CA GLN A 63 18.20 17.61 11.64
C GLN A 63 17.55 16.40 10.94
N LEU A 64 16.37 15.98 11.39
CA LEU A 64 15.61 14.87 10.83
C LEU A 64 14.37 15.38 10.08
N GLU A 65 14.09 14.76 8.95
CA GLU A 65 12.91 15.03 8.13
C GLU A 65 12.11 13.75 7.90
N ILE A 66 10.78 13.85 7.99
CA ILE A 66 9.87 12.77 7.59
C ILE A 66 9.54 12.95 6.11
N VAL A 67 10.33 12.32 5.24
CA VAL A 67 10.39 12.60 3.79
C VAL A 67 9.05 12.41 3.08
N ASN A 68 8.27 11.40 3.49
CA ASN A 68 6.99 11.09 2.86
C ASN A 68 5.79 11.75 3.55
N ALA A 69 6.00 12.75 4.41
CA ALA A 69 4.92 13.48 5.06
C ALA A 69 4.15 14.37 4.09
N LYS A 70 2.82 14.20 4.06
CA LYS A 70 1.84 15.10 3.42
C LYS A 70 1.45 16.23 4.38
N LYS A 71 1.36 15.92 5.67
CA LYS A 71 1.02 16.85 6.76
C LYS A 71 1.63 16.37 8.06
N ILE A 72 2.21 17.27 8.85
CA ILE A 72 2.79 16.98 10.16
C ILE A 72 2.05 17.83 11.19
N ASP A 73 1.39 17.19 12.15
CA ASP A 73 0.83 17.82 13.35
C ASP A 73 1.73 17.42 14.53
N GLU A 74 2.66 18.30 14.92
CA GLU A 74 3.62 18.01 15.99
C GLU A 74 3.08 18.42 17.36
N TYR A 75 3.37 17.60 18.39
CA TYR A 75 3.09 17.94 19.78
C TYR A 75 4.31 17.69 20.66
N SER A 76 4.56 18.64 21.57
CA SER A 76 5.46 18.61 22.73
C SER A 76 6.71 17.73 22.65
N SER A 77 7.88 18.37 22.70
CA SER A 77 9.14 17.68 22.98
C SER A 77 9.37 17.59 24.49
N PHE A 78 9.86 16.46 24.96
CA PHE A 78 10.31 16.29 26.34
C PHE A 78 11.74 15.74 26.33
N ASN A 79 12.53 16.22 27.28
CA ASN A 79 13.93 15.81 27.45
C ASN A 79 14.07 15.17 28.83
N ASP A 80 14.63 13.98 28.89
CA ASP A 80 15.07 13.35 30.12
C ASP A 80 16.60 13.25 30.11
N ASN A 81 17.23 13.77 31.16
CA ASN A 81 18.68 13.87 31.27
C ASN A 81 19.17 12.81 32.25
N GLU A 82 19.65 11.69 31.75
CA GLU A 82 20.40 10.72 32.56
C GLU A 82 21.92 10.93 32.40
N ILE A 83 22.69 10.48 33.39
CA ILE A 83 24.15 10.57 33.39
C ILE A 83 24.69 9.69 32.22
N ASN A 84 25.25 10.34 31.18
CA ASN A 84 25.80 9.77 29.93
C ASN A 84 24.80 9.38 28.81
N SER A 85 23.51 9.72 28.92
CA SER A 85 22.55 9.58 27.80
C SER A 85 21.51 10.69 27.81
N PHE A 86 21.42 11.42 26.70
CA PHE A 86 20.35 12.36 26.41
C PHE A 86 19.24 11.63 25.66
N ILE A 87 18.16 11.31 26.37
CA ILE A 87 16.97 10.70 25.77
C ILE A 87 15.99 11.82 25.46
N THR A 88 15.72 12.00 24.17
CA THR A 88 14.70 12.93 23.70
C THR A 88 13.59 12.14 23.02
N TYR A 89 12.35 12.57 23.21
CA TYR A 89 11.22 12.00 22.49
C TYR A 89 10.26 13.10 22.03
N LYS A 90 9.70 12.87 20.84
CA LYS A 90 8.78 13.77 20.14
C LYS A 90 7.54 12.99 19.76
N ASN A 91 6.36 13.53 20.06
CA ASN A 91 5.11 12.94 19.60
C ASN A 91 4.80 13.43 18.18
N CYS A 92 4.74 12.50 17.24
CA CYS A 92 4.55 12.77 15.83
C CYS A 92 3.18 12.23 15.39
N LYS A 93 2.27 13.12 15.01
CA LYS A 93 1.02 12.76 14.34
C LYS A 93 1.09 13.23 12.89
N VAL A 94 1.22 12.29 11.96
CA VAL A 94 1.62 12.60 10.58
C VAL A 94 0.69 11.91 9.59
N GLN A 95 0.29 12.64 8.56
CA GLN A 95 -0.30 12.05 7.36
C GLN A 95 0.82 11.80 6.36
N LEU A 96 0.99 10.55 5.97
CA LEU A 96 2.07 10.07 5.12
C LEU A 96 1.51 9.71 3.74
N THR A 97 2.23 10.09 2.70
CA THR A 97 1.93 9.66 1.33
C THR A 97 2.20 8.17 1.18
N HIS A 98 1.32 7.49 0.44
CA HIS A 98 1.41 6.05 0.20
C HIS A 98 0.80 5.69 -1.16
N ASN A 99 1.53 4.87 -1.91
CA ASN A 99 1.06 4.34 -3.18
C ASN A 99 0.42 2.97 -2.96
N TRP A 100 -0.88 2.88 -3.18
CA TRP A 100 -1.66 1.68 -2.92
C TRP A 100 -1.59 0.70 -4.10
N ASP A 101 -1.16 -0.53 -3.82
CA ASP A 101 -1.27 -1.60 -4.80
C ASP A 101 -2.58 -2.36 -4.59
N LEU A 102 -3.58 -2.07 -5.44
CA LEU A 102 -4.93 -2.63 -5.35
C LEU A 102 -5.21 -3.69 -6.42
N ARG A 103 -4.17 -4.16 -7.12
CA ARG A 103 -4.34 -5.18 -8.18
C ARG A 103 -5.02 -6.44 -7.67
N ASN A 104 -4.73 -6.84 -6.43
CA ASN A 104 -5.31 -8.02 -5.80
C ASN A 104 -6.47 -7.70 -4.85
N TYR A 105 -6.99 -6.47 -4.81
CA TYR A 105 -8.10 -6.11 -3.91
C TYR A 105 -9.29 -7.06 -4.10
N PRO A 106 -9.93 -7.59 -3.03
CA PRO A 106 -9.73 -7.27 -1.60
C PRO A 106 -8.67 -8.14 -0.88
N PHE A 107 -7.88 -8.94 -1.58
CA PHE A 107 -6.80 -9.79 -1.06
C PHE A 107 -5.42 -9.10 -1.06
N ASP A 108 -5.42 -7.77 -1.05
CA ASP A 108 -4.21 -6.96 -1.13
C ASP A 108 -3.42 -6.92 0.18
N ASN A 109 -2.10 -6.82 0.02
CA ASN A 109 -1.13 -6.55 1.09
C ASN A 109 -0.51 -5.17 0.86
N GLN A 110 -0.28 -4.43 1.93
CA GLN A 110 0.27 -3.08 1.88
C GLN A 110 1.52 -2.99 2.75
N ARG A 111 2.46 -2.16 2.33
CA ARG A 111 3.68 -1.86 3.08
C ARG A 111 3.68 -0.39 3.48
N MET A 112 3.26 -0.13 4.71
CA MET A 112 3.22 1.22 5.27
C MET A 112 4.62 1.62 5.70
N MET A 113 5.12 2.75 5.20
CA MET A 113 6.48 3.21 5.45
C MET A 113 6.47 4.58 6.10
N ILE A 114 7.18 4.70 7.23
CA ILE A 114 7.53 5.99 7.82
C ILE A 114 9.00 6.23 7.47
N ASN A 115 9.26 7.17 6.57
CA ASN A 115 10.60 7.43 6.06
C ASN A 115 11.21 8.63 6.77
N ILE A 116 12.32 8.41 7.46
CA ILE A 116 13.09 9.43 8.16
C ILE A 116 14.44 9.59 7.47
N GLU A 117 14.83 10.81 7.18
CA GLU A 117 16.11 11.15 6.58
C GLU A 117 16.82 12.23 7.40
N ALA A 118 18.14 12.11 7.52
CA ALA A 118 18.96 13.17 8.13
C ALA A 118 19.52 14.13 7.09
N GLN A 119 19.71 15.39 7.49
CA GLN A 119 20.36 16.41 6.67
C GLN A 119 21.80 16.05 6.25
N ALA A 120 22.26 16.66 5.17
CA ALA A 120 23.56 16.38 4.58
C ALA A 120 24.73 16.67 5.54
N GLY A 121 25.57 15.66 5.82
CA GLY A 121 26.73 15.79 6.69
C GLY A 121 26.52 15.30 8.12
N VAL A 122 25.29 14.89 8.46
CA VAL A 122 25.02 14.08 9.65
C VAL A 122 25.38 12.64 9.35
N GLU A 123 26.54 12.18 9.84
CA GLU A 123 27.00 10.78 9.68
C GLU A 123 26.44 9.84 10.77
N PHE A 124 25.58 10.36 11.67
CA PHE A 124 25.26 9.76 12.95
C PHE A 124 23.84 9.21 13.03
N ILE A 125 23.51 8.19 12.25
CA ILE A 125 22.34 7.37 12.59
C ILE A 125 22.70 5.90 12.51
N TYR A 126 23.10 5.38 13.67
CA TYR A 126 23.10 3.94 13.90
C TYR A 126 21.75 3.62 14.53
N ILE A 127 20.78 3.20 13.71
CA ILE A 127 19.72 2.38 14.30
C ILE A 127 20.39 1.11 14.76
N THR A 128 20.16 0.72 16.01
CA THR A 128 20.69 -0.53 16.55
C THR A 128 20.35 -1.66 15.57
N ASP A 129 21.35 -2.49 15.23
CA ASP A 129 21.06 -3.77 14.56
C ASP A 129 20.22 -4.70 15.47
N ASP A 130 20.06 -4.31 16.74
CA ASP A 130 19.21 -4.97 17.71
C ASP A 130 17.77 -4.46 17.67
N LYS A 131 16.83 -5.37 17.95
CA LYS A 131 15.37 -5.28 17.75
C LYS A 131 14.64 -4.17 18.53
N ASN A 132 15.36 -3.26 19.21
CA ASN A 132 14.78 -2.31 20.17
C ASN A 132 14.44 -0.95 19.54
N GLY A 133 14.84 -0.68 18.29
CA GLY A 133 14.59 0.60 17.62
C GLY A 133 13.17 0.79 17.08
N PHE A 134 12.38 -0.29 16.96
CA PHE A 134 11.02 -0.21 16.43
C PHE A 134 10.07 -1.11 17.20
N GLU A 135 9.24 -0.46 18.01
CA GLU A 135 8.21 -1.12 18.80
C GLU A 135 6.83 -0.66 18.36
N ILE A 136 5.85 -1.55 18.49
CA ILE A 136 4.45 -1.30 18.18
C ILE A 136 3.66 -1.52 19.46
N ASP A 137 2.72 -0.63 19.76
CA ASP A 137 1.80 -0.80 20.87
C ASP A 137 1.08 -2.16 20.76
N LYS A 138 1.16 -2.95 21.83
CA LYS A 138 0.59 -4.29 21.90
C LYS A 138 -0.93 -4.31 21.73
N ASN A 139 -1.59 -3.19 22.02
CA ASN A 139 -3.04 -3.03 21.87
C ASN A 139 -3.43 -2.40 20.51
N LEU A 140 -2.46 -2.10 19.65
CA LEU A 140 -2.73 -1.53 18.33
C LEU A 140 -3.55 -2.52 17.49
N SER A 141 -4.73 -2.07 17.08
CA SER A 141 -5.59 -2.78 16.15
C SER A 141 -6.01 -1.84 15.03
N ILE A 142 -5.84 -2.29 13.78
CA ILE A 142 -6.22 -1.53 12.58
C ILE A 142 -7.50 -2.18 12.02
N PRO A 143 -8.64 -1.48 12.00
CA PRO A 143 -9.89 -2.03 11.52
C PRO A 143 -9.76 -2.59 10.09
N GLY A 144 -10.11 -3.87 9.90
CA GLY A 144 -10.07 -4.52 8.59
C GLY A 144 -8.68 -4.97 8.12
N TRP A 145 -7.63 -4.83 8.94
CA TRP A 145 -6.26 -5.23 8.60
C TRP A 145 -5.63 -6.10 9.69
N ASN A 146 -4.64 -6.88 9.31
CA ASN A 146 -3.76 -7.63 10.19
C ASN A 146 -2.33 -7.15 9.96
N ILE A 147 -1.60 -6.86 11.05
CA ILE A 147 -0.15 -6.64 10.97
C ILE A 147 0.51 -8.00 10.78
N THR A 148 1.23 -8.19 9.68
CA THR A 148 1.95 -9.44 9.41
C THR A 148 3.40 -9.36 9.85
N LYS A 149 4.05 -8.22 9.61
CA LYS A 149 5.45 -7.98 9.96
C LYS A 149 5.70 -6.50 10.25
N SER A 150 6.71 -6.24 11.07
CA SER A 150 7.30 -4.92 11.25
C SER A 150 8.82 -5.03 11.29
N TYR A 151 9.51 -4.11 10.63
CA TYR A 151 10.97 -4.08 10.61
C TYR A 151 11.49 -2.69 10.21
N VAL A 152 12.76 -2.45 10.50
CA VAL A 152 13.48 -1.25 10.06
C VAL A 152 14.32 -1.60 8.83
N GLN A 153 14.26 -0.76 7.81
CA GLN A 153 15.15 -0.85 6.64
C GLN A 153 16.07 0.37 6.61
N LYS A 154 17.38 0.12 6.66
CA LYS A 154 18.41 1.15 6.46
C LYS A 154 18.72 1.28 4.97
N LYS A 155 18.71 2.50 4.45
CA LYS A 155 19.12 2.83 3.08
C LYS A 155 20.01 4.07 3.09
N PHE A 156 20.75 4.22 2.02
CA PHE A 156 21.42 5.48 1.70
C PHE A 156 20.77 6.03 0.44
N THR A 157 20.39 7.30 0.48
CA THR A 157 19.86 8.00 -0.69
C THR A 157 20.92 8.96 -1.21
N THR A 158 21.13 8.95 -2.53
CA THR A 158 21.94 9.95 -3.24
C THR A 158 21.02 10.72 -4.16
N TYR A 159 20.91 12.02 -3.96
CA TYR A 159 20.13 12.87 -4.84
C TYR A 159 20.97 13.30 -6.04
N PRO A 160 20.47 13.20 -7.28
CA PRO A 160 21.15 13.71 -8.46
C PRO A 160 21.01 15.25 -8.55
N SER A 161 21.28 15.95 -7.45
CA SER A 161 21.14 17.39 -7.28
C SER A 161 22.32 17.90 -6.46
N ASP A 162 22.87 19.04 -6.83
CA ASP A 162 23.84 19.76 -6.00
C ASP A 162 23.16 20.69 -4.99
N PHE A 163 21.83 20.74 -4.94
CA PHE A 163 21.03 21.64 -4.10
C PHE A 163 21.49 23.11 -4.14
N GLY A 164 22.10 23.54 -5.26
CA GLY A 164 22.65 24.88 -5.41
C GLY A 164 23.96 25.14 -4.63
N TYR A 165 24.57 24.11 -4.04
CA TYR A 165 25.90 24.24 -3.45
C TYR A 165 26.95 24.48 -4.55
N ARG A 166 27.70 25.58 -4.41
CA ARG A 166 28.76 25.98 -5.37
C ARG A 166 29.94 25.00 -5.44
N ASN A 167 29.98 23.98 -4.58
CA ASN A 167 31.05 23.00 -4.51
C ASN A 167 30.61 21.69 -5.19
N THR A 168 31.35 21.26 -6.20
CA THR A 168 31.06 20.04 -6.99
C THR A 168 31.06 18.76 -6.17
N LYS A 169 31.67 18.75 -4.97
CA LYS A 169 31.67 17.61 -4.05
C LYS A 169 30.33 17.33 -3.37
N PHE A 170 29.31 18.18 -3.56
CA PHE A 170 27.99 17.95 -2.94
C PHE A 170 27.16 16.89 -3.67
N LYS A 171 27.39 16.68 -4.98
CA LYS A 171 26.63 15.72 -5.80
C LYS A 171 26.79 14.26 -5.35
N ASP A 172 27.87 13.94 -4.65
CA ASP A 172 28.18 12.58 -4.19
C ASP A 172 27.85 12.36 -2.70
N LYS A 173 27.22 13.34 -2.03
CA LYS A 173 26.85 13.17 -0.62
C LYS A 173 25.73 12.16 -0.47
N ARG A 174 25.94 11.20 0.44
CA ARG A 174 24.94 10.21 0.84
C ARG A 174 24.14 10.75 2.03
N PHE A 175 22.82 10.63 1.94
CA PHE A 175 21.90 10.93 3.01
C PHE A 175 21.54 9.61 3.70
N HIS A 176 21.57 9.61 5.03
CA HIS A 176 21.15 8.46 5.82
C HIS A 176 19.63 8.40 5.82
N HIS A 177 19.07 7.32 5.27
CA HIS A 177 17.64 7.13 5.10
C HIS A 177 17.20 5.89 5.86
N ILE A 178 16.13 6.03 6.64
CA ILE A 178 15.58 4.96 7.44
C ILE A 178 14.10 4.85 7.15
N SER A 179 13.66 3.62 6.87
CA SER A 179 12.25 3.30 6.70
C SER A 179 11.80 2.37 7.82
N PHE A 180 10.83 2.81 8.62
CA PHE A 180 10.08 1.93 9.51
C PHE A 180 8.93 1.33 8.73
N VAL A 181 8.97 0.03 8.48
CA VAL A 181 8.05 -0.68 7.58
C VAL A 181 7.08 -1.54 8.38
N ILE A 182 5.79 -1.33 8.15
CA ILE A 182 4.70 -2.16 8.67
C ILE A 182 4.02 -2.84 7.49
N GLU A 183 4.09 -4.17 7.45
CA GLU A 183 3.38 -4.98 6.47
C GLU A 183 1.99 -5.30 7.00
N LEU A 184 0.97 -4.94 6.21
CA LEU A 184 -0.44 -5.15 6.51
C LEU A 184 -1.07 -6.09 5.48
N ALA A 185 -1.85 -7.05 5.96
CA ALA A 185 -2.70 -7.89 5.13
C ALA A 185 -4.18 -7.56 5.39
N ARG A 186 -4.97 -7.36 4.34
CA ARG A 186 -6.40 -7.04 4.49
C ARG A 186 -7.16 -8.25 5.02
N LYS A 187 -8.20 -8.03 5.84
CA LYS A 187 -9.19 -9.06 6.21
C LYS A 187 -10.17 -9.27 5.06
N SER A 188 -9.79 -10.15 4.13
CA SER A 188 -10.37 -10.18 2.78
C SER A 188 -11.67 -10.96 2.63
N TRP A 189 -11.83 -12.12 3.28
CA TRP A 189 -12.95 -13.03 2.98
C TRP A 189 -14.33 -12.44 3.22
N GLY A 190 -14.54 -11.75 4.35
CA GLY A 190 -15.82 -11.09 4.63
C GLY A 190 -16.13 -9.97 3.64
N LEU A 191 -15.11 -9.19 3.26
CA LEU A 191 -15.24 -8.14 2.25
C LEU A 191 -15.52 -8.72 0.86
N TYR A 192 -14.80 -9.78 0.47
CA TYR A 192 -14.99 -10.49 -0.79
C TYR A 192 -16.46 -10.91 -0.99
N PHE A 193 -17.05 -11.63 -0.03
CA PHE A 193 -18.45 -12.04 -0.17
C PHE A 193 -19.40 -10.84 -0.19
N LYS A 194 -19.10 -9.76 0.56
CA LYS A 194 -19.91 -8.54 0.53
C LYS A 194 -19.89 -7.85 -0.84
N LEU A 195 -18.77 -7.86 -1.54
CA LEU A 195 -18.62 -7.23 -2.86
C LEU A 195 -19.27 -8.07 -3.97
N PHE A 196 -19.02 -9.39 -3.98
CA PHE A 196 -19.35 -10.23 -5.13
C PHE A 196 -20.67 -11.00 -5.03
N THR A 197 -21.36 -11.00 -3.88
CA THR A 197 -22.66 -11.71 -3.75
C THR A 197 -23.67 -11.23 -4.80
N GLY A 198 -23.77 -9.91 -5.01
CA GLY A 198 -24.66 -9.34 -6.03
C GLY A 198 -24.33 -9.81 -7.44
N LEU A 199 -23.04 -9.82 -7.80
CA LEU A 199 -22.55 -10.30 -9.09
C LEU A 199 -22.90 -11.78 -9.33
N TYR A 200 -22.63 -12.65 -8.35
CA TYR A 200 -22.88 -14.08 -8.49
C TYR A 200 -24.37 -14.40 -8.58
N ILE A 201 -25.21 -13.71 -7.80
CA ILE A 201 -26.66 -13.83 -7.92
C ILE A 201 -27.12 -13.38 -9.31
N ALA A 202 -26.60 -12.27 -9.83
CA ALA A 202 -26.95 -11.77 -11.16
C ALA A 202 -26.61 -12.78 -12.27
N PHE A 203 -25.44 -13.42 -12.21
CA PHE A 203 -25.08 -14.51 -13.11
C PHE A 203 -26.03 -15.70 -12.96
N LEU A 204 -26.32 -16.15 -11.74
CA LEU A 204 -27.22 -17.29 -11.49
C LEU A 204 -28.64 -17.02 -12.01
N VAL A 205 -29.14 -15.80 -11.88
CA VAL A 205 -30.44 -15.38 -12.45
C VAL A 205 -30.42 -15.47 -13.98
N SER A 206 -29.37 -14.95 -14.63
CA SER A 206 -29.21 -15.11 -16.09
C SER A 206 -29.12 -16.58 -16.49
N PHE A 207 -28.38 -17.39 -15.74
CA PHE A 207 -28.21 -18.82 -15.96
C PHE A 207 -29.54 -19.61 -15.97
N LEU A 208 -30.56 -19.16 -15.23
CA LEU A 208 -31.88 -19.79 -15.26
C LEU A 208 -32.54 -19.78 -16.64
N ALA A 209 -32.11 -18.90 -17.56
CA ALA A 209 -32.58 -18.85 -18.94
C ALA A 209 -32.41 -20.18 -19.70
N PHE A 210 -31.43 -21.01 -19.34
CA PHE A 210 -31.23 -22.32 -19.96
C PHE A 210 -32.34 -23.33 -19.68
N PHE A 211 -33.10 -23.13 -18.59
CA PHE A 211 -34.20 -24.02 -18.19
C PHE A 211 -35.56 -23.57 -18.72
N ILE A 212 -35.61 -22.40 -19.37
CA ILE A 212 -36.83 -21.85 -19.96
C ILE A 212 -36.89 -22.20 -21.44
N ARG A 213 -38.09 -22.54 -21.95
CA ARG A 213 -38.24 -22.80 -23.38
C ARG A 213 -38.01 -21.50 -24.18
N PRO A 214 -37.33 -21.55 -25.34
CA PRO A 214 -36.89 -20.35 -26.04
C PRO A 214 -38.02 -19.56 -26.69
N ASP A 215 -39.18 -20.18 -26.92
CA ASP A 215 -40.40 -19.53 -27.38
C ASP A 215 -41.00 -18.59 -26.32
N TYR A 216 -40.70 -18.77 -25.03
CA TYR A 216 -40.94 -17.77 -24.00
C TYR A 216 -39.84 -16.71 -24.02
N VAL A 217 -39.89 -15.84 -25.04
CA VAL A 217 -38.88 -14.81 -25.31
C VAL A 217 -38.70 -13.89 -24.10
N ASP A 218 -39.79 -13.39 -23.53
CA ASP A 218 -39.76 -12.41 -22.44
C ASP A 218 -38.96 -12.89 -21.21
N PRO A 219 -39.27 -14.04 -20.58
CA PRO A 219 -38.48 -14.50 -19.44
C PRO A 219 -37.07 -14.95 -19.83
N ARG A 220 -36.88 -15.52 -21.04
CA ARG A 220 -35.58 -16.06 -21.42
C ARG A 220 -34.52 -14.98 -21.66
N PHE A 221 -34.91 -13.92 -22.36
CA PHE A 221 -34.03 -12.76 -22.56
C PHE A 221 -34.07 -11.81 -21.36
N GLY A 222 -35.25 -11.61 -20.75
CA GLY A 222 -35.45 -10.73 -19.61
C GLY A 222 -34.59 -11.09 -18.39
N LEU A 223 -34.46 -12.38 -18.05
CA LEU A 223 -33.58 -12.81 -16.96
C LEU A 223 -32.10 -12.50 -17.22
N SER A 224 -31.65 -12.65 -18.45
CA SER A 224 -30.25 -12.38 -18.81
C SER A 224 -29.95 -10.89 -18.90
N VAL A 225 -30.88 -10.10 -19.46
CA VAL A 225 -30.79 -8.63 -19.47
C VAL A 225 -30.84 -8.07 -18.05
N GLY A 226 -31.75 -8.56 -17.21
CA GLY A 226 -31.85 -8.19 -15.80
C GLY A 226 -30.57 -8.53 -15.02
N GLY A 227 -30.01 -9.73 -15.25
CA GLY A 227 -28.71 -10.12 -14.70
C GLY A 227 -27.58 -9.19 -15.16
N LEU A 228 -27.53 -8.81 -16.44
CA LEU A 228 -26.52 -7.87 -16.93
C LEU A 228 -26.60 -6.52 -16.21
N PHE A 229 -27.78 -5.92 -16.11
CA PHE A 229 -27.95 -4.64 -15.41
C PHE A 229 -27.63 -4.74 -13.92
N ALA A 230 -28.04 -5.82 -13.24
CA ALA A 230 -27.69 -6.05 -11.85
C ALA A 230 -26.17 -6.19 -11.65
N SER A 231 -25.48 -6.87 -12.56
CA SER A 231 -24.03 -7.03 -12.52
C SER A 231 -23.27 -5.71 -12.76
N VAL A 232 -23.77 -4.86 -13.67
CA VAL A 232 -23.22 -3.52 -13.92
C VAL A 232 -23.46 -2.60 -12.71
N ALA A 233 -24.66 -2.64 -12.12
CA ALA A 233 -24.96 -1.90 -10.90
C ALA A 233 -24.05 -2.32 -9.73
N ASN A 234 -23.81 -3.63 -9.58
CA ASN A 234 -22.85 -4.13 -8.59
C ASN A 234 -21.44 -3.59 -8.86
N LYS A 235 -20.98 -3.56 -10.12
CA LYS A 235 -19.68 -2.98 -10.47
C LYS A 235 -19.57 -1.52 -10.02
N TYR A 236 -20.57 -0.67 -10.29
CA TYR A 236 -20.53 0.73 -9.84
C TYR A 236 -20.42 0.87 -8.32
N VAL A 237 -21.11 0.02 -7.55
CA VAL A 237 -21.01 0.01 -6.08
C VAL A 237 -19.60 -0.39 -5.64
N VAL A 238 -18.99 -1.38 -6.29
CA VAL A 238 -17.62 -1.79 -5.93
C VAL A 238 -16.60 -0.72 -6.32
N ASP A 239 -16.70 -0.17 -7.52
CA ASP A 239 -15.78 0.87 -8.03
C ASP A 239 -15.83 2.14 -7.18
N ALA A 240 -16.97 2.47 -6.56
CA ALA A 240 -17.05 3.60 -5.62
C ALA A 240 -16.16 3.44 -4.38
N ASN A 241 -15.68 2.23 -4.06
CA ASN A 241 -14.82 1.95 -2.92
C ASN A 241 -13.32 1.86 -3.29
N ILE A 242 -12.99 1.95 -4.57
CA ILE A 242 -11.62 1.77 -5.07
C ILE A 242 -11.26 3.02 -5.88
N PRO A 243 -10.11 3.67 -5.63
CA PRO A 243 -9.66 4.77 -6.47
C PRO A 243 -9.53 4.31 -7.92
N ALA A 244 -9.85 5.20 -8.86
CA ALA A 244 -9.64 4.93 -10.27
C ALA A 244 -8.14 4.71 -10.51
N THR A 245 -7.78 3.50 -10.97
CA THR A 245 -6.41 3.18 -11.37
C THR A 245 -6.37 2.82 -12.85
N ILE A 246 -5.20 2.93 -13.47
CA ILE A 246 -4.99 2.61 -14.90
C ILE A 246 -4.91 1.09 -15.11
N SER A 247 -4.60 0.32 -14.06
CA SER A 247 -4.40 -1.13 -14.15
C SER A 247 -5.69 -1.89 -13.87
N PHE A 248 -5.85 -3.05 -14.52
CA PHE A 248 -6.95 -3.97 -14.18
C PHE A 248 -6.74 -4.57 -12.80
N SER A 249 -7.75 -4.44 -11.94
CA SER A 249 -7.80 -5.12 -10.65
C SER A 249 -8.44 -6.51 -10.78
N PHE A 250 -8.23 -7.36 -9.78
CA PHE A 250 -8.93 -8.63 -9.62
C PHE A 250 -10.46 -8.46 -9.71
N VAL A 251 -10.99 -7.40 -9.09
CA VAL A 251 -12.41 -7.05 -9.17
C VAL A 251 -12.86 -6.85 -10.61
N ASP A 252 -12.10 -6.10 -11.41
CA ASP A 252 -12.43 -5.83 -12.80
C ASP A 252 -12.48 -7.12 -13.62
N ILE A 253 -11.50 -8.00 -13.41
CA ILE A 253 -11.39 -9.28 -14.12
C ILE A 253 -12.60 -10.17 -13.81
N VAL A 254 -12.99 -10.28 -12.53
CA VAL A 254 -14.15 -11.08 -12.11
C VAL A 254 -15.45 -10.52 -12.70
N HIS A 255 -15.67 -9.20 -12.66
CA HIS A 255 -16.86 -8.59 -13.27
C HIS A 255 -16.89 -8.77 -14.78
N PHE A 256 -15.77 -8.54 -15.46
CA PHE A 256 -15.66 -8.70 -16.90
C PHE A 256 -15.94 -10.15 -17.33
N LEU A 257 -15.41 -11.11 -16.57
CA LEU A 257 -15.73 -12.53 -16.76
C LEU A 257 -17.24 -12.77 -16.63
N SER A 258 -17.90 -12.28 -15.59
CA SER A 258 -19.35 -12.43 -15.42
C SER A 258 -20.15 -11.79 -16.56
N PHE A 259 -19.74 -10.61 -17.05
CA PHE A 259 -20.39 -9.95 -18.18
C PHE A 259 -20.30 -10.80 -19.45
N ILE A 260 -19.13 -11.39 -19.73
CA ILE A 260 -18.95 -12.33 -20.85
C ILE A 260 -19.89 -13.53 -20.69
N TYR A 261 -20.01 -14.11 -19.50
CA TYR A 261 -20.89 -15.25 -19.26
C TYR A 261 -22.38 -14.90 -19.45
N ILE A 262 -22.80 -13.73 -18.99
CA ILE A 262 -24.19 -13.26 -19.21
C ILE A 262 -24.43 -13.02 -20.71
N LEU A 263 -23.48 -12.42 -21.43
CA LEU A 263 -23.55 -12.23 -22.87
C LEU A 263 -23.61 -13.56 -23.64
N VAL A 264 -22.80 -14.54 -23.25
CA VAL A 264 -22.83 -15.89 -23.84
C VAL A 264 -24.19 -16.55 -23.61
N THR A 265 -24.81 -16.34 -22.44
CA THR A 265 -26.17 -16.83 -22.14
C THR A 265 -27.21 -16.21 -23.09
N LEU A 266 -27.10 -14.92 -23.41
CA LEU A 266 -27.95 -14.24 -24.40
C LEU A 266 -27.75 -14.82 -25.80
N ILE A 267 -26.50 -15.01 -26.22
CA ILE A 267 -26.16 -15.56 -27.55
C ILE A 267 -26.73 -16.98 -27.69
N ILE A 268 -26.54 -17.83 -26.68
CA ILE A 268 -27.06 -19.21 -26.73
C ILE A 268 -28.60 -19.20 -26.70
N SER A 269 -29.22 -18.28 -25.97
CA SER A 269 -30.68 -18.12 -26.00
C SER A 269 -31.21 -17.75 -27.39
N SER A 270 -30.51 -16.86 -28.10
CA SER A 270 -30.82 -16.52 -29.50
C SER A 270 -30.66 -17.72 -30.44
N ILE A 271 -29.56 -18.46 -30.33
CA ILE A 271 -29.33 -19.68 -31.12
C ILE A 271 -30.41 -20.74 -30.82
N SER A 272 -30.77 -20.91 -29.55
CA SER A 272 -31.80 -21.85 -29.10
C SER A 272 -33.17 -21.50 -29.68
N LEU A 273 -33.53 -20.21 -29.71
CA LEU A 273 -34.74 -19.71 -30.39
C LEU A 273 -34.72 -19.98 -31.89
N ARG A 274 -33.60 -19.72 -32.58
CA ARG A 274 -33.47 -20.01 -34.01
C ARG A 274 -33.58 -21.51 -34.32
N LEU A 275 -33.01 -22.38 -33.49
CA LEU A 275 -33.16 -23.83 -33.66
C LEU A 275 -34.59 -24.29 -33.41
N HIS A 276 -35.27 -23.67 -32.44
CA HIS A 276 -36.66 -23.94 -32.14
C HIS A 276 -37.57 -23.55 -33.32
N SER A 277 -37.40 -22.35 -33.89
CA SER A 277 -38.19 -21.88 -35.04
C SER A 277 -37.97 -22.72 -36.31
N GLN A 278 -36.80 -23.36 -36.45
CA GLN A 278 -36.50 -24.31 -37.52
C GLN A 278 -37.03 -25.74 -37.26
N GLY A 279 -37.78 -25.97 -36.18
CA GLY A 279 -38.29 -27.30 -35.80
C GLY A 279 -37.22 -28.27 -35.29
N LYS A 280 -35.97 -27.82 -35.07
CA LYS A 280 -34.83 -28.67 -34.66
C LYS A 280 -34.79 -28.88 -33.14
N ILE A 281 -35.88 -29.40 -32.58
CA ILE A 281 -36.12 -29.48 -31.12
C ILE A 281 -35.03 -30.26 -30.37
N GLU A 282 -34.59 -31.40 -30.88
CA GLU A 282 -33.58 -32.23 -30.22
C GLU A 282 -32.19 -31.57 -30.21
N LYS A 283 -31.81 -30.88 -31.29
CA LYS A 283 -30.57 -30.08 -31.34
C LYS A 283 -30.63 -28.94 -30.34
N ARG A 284 -31.78 -28.25 -30.23
CA ARG A 284 -32.02 -27.19 -29.25
C ARG A 284 -31.90 -27.70 -27.81
N LYS A 285 -32.56 -28.81 -27.45
CA LYS A 285 -32.46 -29.40 -26.10
C LYS A 285 -31.03 -29.81 -25.75
N THR A 286 -30.32 -30.40 -26.72
CA THR A 286 -28.92 -30.81 -26.53
C THR A 286 -28.01 -29.61 -26.32
N LEU A 287 -28.21 -28.53 -27.08
CA LEU A 287 -27.50 -27.27 -26.91
C LEU A 287 -27.72 -26.69 -25.51
N ASP A 288 -28.98 -26.49 -25.10
CA ASP A 288 -29.32 -25.89 -23.79
C ASP A 288 -28.73 -26.72 -22.63
N ARG A 289 -28.82 -28.06 -22.67
CA ARG A 289 -28.26 -28.95 -21.63
C ARG A 289 -26.74 -28.95 -21.57
N ARG A 290 -26.07 -28.95 -22.73
CA ARG A 290 -24.60 -28.95 -22.78
C ARG A 290 -24.07 -27.57 -22.37
N ALA A 291 -24.67 -26.51 -22.89
CA ALA A 291 -24.35 -25.13 -22.55
C ALA A 291 -24.46 -24.89 -21.05
N SER A 292 -25.59 -25.24 -20.42
CA SER A 292 -25.77 -25.01 -18.98
C SER A 292 -24.72 -25.72 -18.14
N ARG A 293 -24.40 -26.98 -18.45
CA ARG A 293 -23.35 -27.75 -17.75
C ARG A 293 -21.97 -27.15 -17.94
N ILE A 294 -21.60 -26.83 -19.18
CA ILE A 294 -20.30 -26.25 -19.49
C ILE A 294 -20.17 -24.90 -18.79
N MET A 295 -21.16 -24.02 -18.90
CA MET A 295 -21.12 -22.69 -18.33
C MET A 295 -21.02 -22.69 -16.81
N ILE A 296 -21.82 -23.48 -16.10
CA ILE A 296 -21.73 -23.48 -14.63
C ILE A 296 -20.38 -24.03 -14.15
N LEU A 297 -19.88 -25.11 -14.77
CA LEU A 297 -18.61 -25.71 -14.40
C LEU A 297 -17.44 -24.78 -14.73
N SER A 298 -17.40 -24.23 -15.94
CA SER A 298 -16.32 -23.32 -16.34
C SER A 298 -16.36 -22.01 -15.55
N TYR A 299 -17.54 -21.51 -15.19
CA TYR A 299 -17.65 -20.32 -14.34
C TYR A 299 -17.06 -20.56 -12.94
N ILE A 300 -17.39 -21.69 -12.32
CA ILE A 300 -16.84 -22.07 -11.01
C ILE A 300 -15.32 -22.26 -11.10
N ILE A 301 -14.85 -22.97 -12.14
CA ILE A 301 -13.41 -23.23 -12.34
C ILE A 301 -12.63 -21.93 -12.52
N PHE A 302 -13.07 -21.04 -13.43
CA PHE A 302 -12.34 -19.80 -13.68
C PHE A 302 -12.35 -18.88 -12.47
N ASN A 303 -13.48 -18.73 -11.77
CA ASN A 303 -13.50 -17.95 -10.52
C ASN A 303 -12.60 -18.59 -9.46
N GLY A 304 -12.60 -19.91 -9.32
CA GLY A 304 -11.71 -20.63 -8.40
C GLY A 304 -10.23 -20.38 -8.71
N ILE A 305 -9.84 -20.45 -9.98
CA ILE A 305 -8.47 -20.14 -10.43
C ILE A 305 -8.11 -18.69 -10.12
N LEU A 306 -9.01 -17.73 -10.43
CA LEU A 306 -8.76 -16.32 -10.17
C LEU A 306 -8.54 -16.05 -8.67
N ILE A 307 -9.32 -16.67 -7.80
CA ILE A 307 -9.16 -16.54 -6.33
C ILE A 307 -7.82 -17.15 -5.89
N LEU A 308 -7.46 -18.33 -6.38
CA LEU A 308 -6.20 -19.00 -6.02
C LEU A 308 -4.95 -18.22 -6.46
N LEU A 309 -5.06 -17.37 -7.49
CA LEU A 309 -3.95 -16.54 -7.95
C LEU A 309 -3.69 -15.31 -7.07
N VAL A 310 -4.68 -14.89 -6.27
CA VAL A 310 -4.61 -13.64 -5.49
C VAL A 310 -4.55 -13.85 -3.99
N VAL A 311 -4.96 -15.02 -3.48
CA VAL A 311 -4.87 -15.43 -2.07
C VAL A 311 -3.48 -15.98 -1.77
#